data_AF-A0AAN7WQK4-F1
#
_entry.id   AF-A0AAN7WQK4-F1
#
_cell.length_a   1.000
_cell.length_b   1.000
_cell.length_c   1.000
_cell.angle_alpha   90.00
_cell.angle_beta   90.00
_cell.angle_gamma   90.00
#
_symmetry.space_group_name_H-M   'P 1'
#
loop_
_entity.id
_entity.type
_entity.pdbx_description
1 polymer ?
#
loop_
_entity_poly.entity_id
_entity_poly.type
_entity_poly.pdbx_seq_one_letter_code
_entity_poly.pdbx_strand_id
1 'polypeptide(L)'
;MVLNLMGLEDFLGLIYVTAWSISIYSPIWENVKCKSTKGMSMDFSVLNTMGYFYLLISMILQMFYWIPVENTNSSSQFPFKANMVDNDVKVSNMLELNNLESPKITSFDLFYCFHGEVMNLVILSQLFWGKKLWRFHDDKKRRMKPLYFKIFLLSIFIFAIYTFQFLQSSYFIEGWNNRATLRYCNKLFVLKISMSLIKYIPQVKHNMERKSVKGFSITGVILDIIGGVAALLQLLLQLSRENGGNFTLMLIFLNFGKIGLSLVAITFGFIFIIQAIIYGNT
;
A
#
# COMPACT_ATOMS: atom_id res chain seq x y z
N MET A 1 0.17 -31.02 22.29
CA MET A 1 -0.23 -29.93 21.36
C MET A 1 -0.60 -28.73 22.22
N VAL A 2 0.37 -27.86 22.50
CA VAL A 2 0.10 -26.62 23.25
C VAL A 2 -0.64 -25.69 22.28
N LEU A 3 -1.93 -25.47 22.53
CA LEU A 3 -2.66 -24.36 21.91
C LEU A 3 -1.97 -23.08 22.39
N ASN A 4 -1.08 -22.51 21.57
CA ASN A 4 -0.61 -21.15 21.77
C ASN A 4 -1.85 -20.25 21.71
N LEU A 5 -2.27 -19.74 22.88
CA LEU A 5 -3.26 -18.67 22.96
C LEU A 5 -2.69 -17.48 22.19
N MET A 6 -3.43 -17.03 21.19
CA MET A 6 -3.07 -15.91 20.35
C MET A 6 -2.82 -14.67 21.22
N GLY A 7 -1.64 -14.04 21.06
CA GLY A 7 -1.31 -12.84 21.83
C GLY A 7 -2.20 -11.66 21.44
N LEU A 8 -2.38 -10.69 22.35
CA LEU A 8 -3.15 -9.47 22.06
C LEU A 8 -2.63 -8.72 20.82
N GLU A 9 -1.32 -8.74 20.60
CA GLU A 9 -0.66 -8.17 19.42
C GLU A 9 -1.09 -8.87 18.13
N ASP A 10 -1.06 -10.20 18.11
CA ASP A 10 -1.51 -11.00 16.97
C ASP A 10 -3.01 -10.78 16.70
N PHE A 11 -3.80 -10.64 17.78
CA PHE A 11 -5.23 -10.37 17.70
C PHE A 11 -5.57 -9.01 17.10
N LEU A 12 -4.90 -7.95 17.56
CA LEU A 12 -5.03 -6.64 16.92
C LEU A 12 -4.53 -6.69 15.47
N GLY A 13 -3.48 -7.49 15.22
CA GLY A 13 -2.98 -7.81 13.89
C GLY A 13 -4.05 -8.35 12.96
N LEU A 14 -4.74 -9.39 13.40
CA LEU A 14 -5.84 -10.01 12.67
C LEU A 14 -6.99 -9.04 12.46
N ILE A 15 -7.36 -8.24 13.47
CA ILE A 15 -8.44 -7.25 13.34
C ILE A 15 -8.15 -6.25 12.24
N TYR A 16 -6.95 -5.63 12.23
CA TYR A 16 -6.70 -4.58 11.25
C TYR A 16 -6.63 -5.12 9.82
N VAL A 17 -5.97 -6.28 9.63
CA VAL A 17 -5.86 -6.91 8.30
C VAL A 17 -7.24 -7.32 7.78
N THR A 18 -8.06 -7.93 8.63
CA THR A 18 -9.42 -8.35 8.24
C THR A 18 -10.33 -7.17 7.96
N ALA A 19 -10.30 -6.13 8.81
CA ALA A 19 -11.11 -4.93 8.62
C ALA A 19 -10.78 -4.23 7.29
N TRP A 20 -9.49 -3.99 6.99
CA TRP A 20 -9.07 -3.41 5.71
C TRP A 20 -9.32 -4.33 4.52
N SER A 21 -9.21 -5.66 4.69
CA SER A 21 -9.53 -6.59 3.60
C SER A 21 -11.02 -6.56 3.24
N ILE A 22 -11.90 -6.53 4.23
CA ILE A 22 -13.36 -6.49 4.02
C ILE A 22 -13.78 -5.11 3.49
N SER A 23 -13.15 -4.02 3.94
CA SER A 23 -13.51 -2.65 3.52
C SER A 23 -13.42 -2.45 2.01
N ILE A 24 -12.52 -3.17 1.34
CA ILE A 24 -12.30 -3.14 -0.12
C ILE A 24 -13.57 -3.56 -0.90
N TYR A 25 -14.38 -4.47 -0.36
CA TYR A 25 -15.60 -4.97 -1.03
C TYR A 25 -16.78 -4.02 -0.89
N SER A 26 -16.83 -3.28 0.20
CA SER A 26 -17.94 -2.39 0.52
C SER A 26 -18.27 -1.37 -0.59
N PRO A 27 -17.31 -0.67 -1.23
CA PRO A 27 -17.60 0.21 -2.37
C PRO A 27 -18.16 -0.53 -3.59
N ILE A 28 -17.70 -1.76 -3.87
CA ILE A 28 -18.19 -2.59 -4.98
C ILE A 28 -19.65 -2.95 -4.75
N TRP A 29 -19.95 -3.41 -3.53
CA TRP A 29 -21.30 -3.79 -3.13
C TRP A 29 -22.27 -2.62 -3.22
N GLU A 30 -21.88 -1.45 -2.70
CA GLU A 30 -22.71 -0.26 -2.69
C GLU A 30 -23.05 0.21 -4.12
N ASN A 31 -22.06 0.16 -5.03
CA ASN A 31 -22.28 0.47 -6.44
C ASN A 31 -23.27 -0.49 -7.10
N VAL A 32 -23.17 -1.80 -6.81
CA VAL A 32 -24.09 -2.83 -7.34
C VAL A 32 -25.50 -2.65 -6.78
N LYS A 33 -25.62 -2.39 -5.48
CA LYS A 33 -26.90 -2.14 -4.80
C LYS A 33 -27.59 -0.89 -5.35
N CYS A 34 -26.84 0.19 -5.56
CA CYS A 34 -27.36 1.42 -6.13
C CYS A 34 -27.57 1.37 -7.66
N LYS A 35 -27.07 0.31 -8.34
CA LYS A 35 -26.97 0.22 -9.80
C LYS A 35 -26.36 1.47 -10.42
N SER A 36 -25.39 2.07 -9.73
CA SER A 36 -24.85 3.40 -10.01
C SER A 36 -23.56 3.61 -9.25
N THR A 37 -22.60 4.31 -9.86
CA THR A 37 -21.35 4.72 -9.20
C THR A 37 -21.42 6.16 -8.69
N LYS A 38 -22.59 6.81 -8.69
CA LYS A 38 -22.78 8.26 -8.43
C LYS A 38 -22.20 8.76 -7.12
N GLY A 39 -22.20 7.94 -6.06
CA GLY A 39 -21.62 8.31 -4.78
C GLY A 39 -20.09 8.30 -4.75
N MET A 40 -19.43 7.71 -5.76
CA MET A 40 -17.99 7.58 -5.80
C MET A 40 -17.34 8.62 -6.73
N SER A 41 -16.28 9.25 -6.22
CA SER A 41 -15.43 10.15 -6.98
C SER A 41 -14.53 9.37 -7.93
N MET A 42 -14.51 9.77 -9.20
CA MET A 42 -13.60 9.23 -10.20
C MET A 42 -12.14 9.45 -9.80
N ASP A 43 -11.85 10.63 -9.25
CA ASP A 43 -10.50 11.01 -8.81
C ASP A 43 -10.02 10.09 -7.68
N PHE A 44 -10.89 9.80 -6.71
CA PHE A 44 -10.60 8.91 -5.60
C PHE A 44 -10.22 7.51 -6.11
N SER A 45 -11.03 6.92 -6.99
CA SER A 45 -10.85 5.54 -7.44
C SER A 45 -9.61 5.37 -8.32
N VAL A 46 -9.36 6.31 -9.24
CA VAL A 46 -8.16 6.25 -10.11
C VAL A 46 -6.88 6.42 -9.29
N LEU A 47 -6.83 7.40 -8.39
CA LEU A 47 -5.66 7.59 -7.53
C LEU A 47 -5.45 6.39 -6.58
N ASN A 48 -6.52 5.81 -6.04
CA ASN A 48 -6.42 4.62 -5.19
C ASN A 48 -5.82 3.43 -5.95
N THR A 49 -6.32 3.17 -7.16
CA THR A 49 -5.83 2.10 -8.04
C THR A 49 -4.36 2.31 -8.36
N MET A 50 -3.97 3.53 -8.78
CA MET A 50 -2.57 3.83 -9.09
C MET A 50 -1.64 3.61 -7.87
N GLY A 51 -2.14 3.94 -6.67
CA GLY A 51 -1.43 3.62 -5.44
C GLY A 51 -1.22 2.12 -5.26
N TYR A 52 -2.28 1.31 -5.34
CA TYR A 52 -2.19 -0.15 -5.20
C TYR A 52 -1.28 -0.79 -6.26
N PHE A 53 -1.28 -0.28 -7.49
CA PHE A 53 -0.32 -0.68 -8.52
C PHE A 53 1.14 -0.49 -8.09
N TYR A 54 1.51 0.70 -7.57
CA TYR A 54 2.88 0.93 -7.07
C TYR A 54 3.25 -0.01 -5.92
N LEU A 55 2.29 -0.25 -5.02
CA LEU A 55 2.47 -1.16 -3.89
C LEU A 55 2.67 -2.60 -4.36
N LEU A 56 1.87 -3.06 -5.31
CA LEU A 56 1.96 -4.42 -5.84
C LEU A 56 3.30 -4.69 -6.51
N ILE A 57 3.80 -3.76 -7.34
CA ILE A 57 5.14 -3.89 -7.94
C ILE A 57 6.22 -3.99 -6.85
N SER A 58 6.15 -3.11 -5.85
CA SER A 58 7.08 -3.11 -4.72
C SER A 58 7.08 -4.44 -3.96
N MET A 59 5.90 -5.02 -3.73
CA MET A 59 5.76 -6.32 -3.04
C MET A 59 6.28 -7.47 -3.90
N ILE A 60 5.99 -7.50 -5.19
CA ILE A 60 6.49 -8.53 -6.11
C ILE A 60 8.02 -8.52 -6.14
N LEU A 61 8.65 -7.35 -6.25
CA LEU A 61 10.10 -7.23 -6.28
C LEU A 61 10.75 -7.73 -4.99
N GLN A 62 10.23 -7.31 -3.83
CA GLN A 62 10.81 -7.72 -2.55
C GLN A 62 10.57 -9.21 -2.24
N MET A 63 9.52 -9.83 -2.78
CA MET A 63 9.19 -11.23 -2.49
C MET A 63 9.85 -12.22 -3.47
N PHE A 64 9.95 -11.87 -4.75
CA PHE A 64 10.42 -12.81 -5.79
C PHE A 64 11.80 -12.48 -6.35
N TYR A 65 12.28 -11.24 -6.18
CA TYR A 65 13.55 -10.79 -6.74
C TYR A 65 14.56 -10.33 -5.68
N TRP A 66 14.30 -10.68 -4.42
CA TRP A 66 15.28 -10.50 -3.35
C TRP A 66 16.33 -11.60 -3.40
N ILE A 67 17.61 -11.23 -3.40
CA ILE A 67 18.71 -12.17 -3.38
C ILE A 67 18.86 -12.66 -1.93
N PRO A 68 18.74 -13.98 -1.64
CA PRO A 68 18.95 -14.49 -0.29
C PRO A 68 20.40 -14.30 0.15
N VAL A 69 20.61 -13.92 1.40
CA VAL A 69 21.95 -13.86 2.00
C VAL A 69 22.41 -15.29 2.26
N GLU A 70 23.43 -15.76 1.54
CA GLU A 70 24.08 -17.02 1.86
C GLU A 70 24.84 -16.86 3.18
N ASN A 71 24.34 -17.47 4.26
CA ASN A 71 25.08 -17.58 5.50
C ASN A 71 26.35 -18.42 5.23
N THR A 72 27.51 -17.78 5.14
CA THR A 72 28.83 -18.43 5.09
C THR A 72 29.21 -19.06 6.43
N ASN A 73 28.31 -19.87 7.01
CA ASN A 73 28.59 -20.71 8.17
C ASN A 73 28.68 -22.20 7.80
N SER A 74 28.61 -22.54 6.50
CA SER A 74 28.99 -23.87 6.03
C SER A 74 30.46 -23.84 5.62
N SER A 75 31.32 -24.15 6.58
CA SER A 75 32.72 -24.52 6.41
C SER A 75 32.84 -25.71 5.45
N SER A 76 32.77 -25.45 4.14
CA SER A 76 33.24 -26.39 3.13
C SER A 76 34.51 -25.81 2.52
N GLN A 77 35.59 -26.47 2.91
CA GLN A 77 36.96 -26.32 2.49
C GLN A 77 37.06 -26.20 0.96
N PHE A 78 37.17 -24.98 0.43
CA PHE A 78 37.51 -24.76 -0.99
C PHE A 78 38.99 -25.12 -1.23
N PRO A 79 39.32 -26.11 -2.08
CA PRO A 79 40.68 -26.46 -2.39
C PRO A 79 41.12 -25.71 -3.65
N PHE A 80 41.28 -24.39 -3.59
CA PHE A 80 41.98 -23.68 -4.66
C PHE A 80 42.61 -22.38 -4.16
N LYS A 81 43.89 -22.47 -3.78
CA LYS A 81 44.79 -21.32 -3.72
C LYS A 81 45.23 -21.02 -5.15
N ALA A 82 44.74 -19.93 -5.74
CA ALA A 82 45.40 -19.29 -6.87
C ALA A 82 45.27 -17.76 -6.77
N ASN A 83 46.45 -17.14 -6.71
CA ASN A 83 46.76 -15.72 -6.71
C ASN A 83 45.85 -14.84 -7.61
N MET A 84 45.33 -13.72 -7.10
CA MET A 84 45.59 -12.34 -7.59
C MET A 84 44.71 -11.30 -6.89
N VAL A 85 45.38 -10.29 -6.32
CA VAL A 85 45.02 -9.39 -5.22
C VAL A 85 44.03 -8.25 -5.57
N ASP A 86 43.20 -8.39 -6.61
CA ASP A 86 42.31 -7.28 -7.05
C ASP A 86 40.80 -7.65 -7.08
N ASN A 87 40.47 -8.93 -6.95
CA ASN A 87 39.07 -9.39 -6.93
C ASN A 87 38.45 -9.44 -5.52
N ASP A 88 39.26 -9.52 -4.47
CA ASP A 88 38.78 -9.67 -3.09
C ASP A 88 38.01 -8.45 -2.59
N VAL A 89 38.41 -7.23 -3.00
CA VAL A 89 37.71 -5.99 -2.65
C VAL A 89 36.37 -5.86 -3.39
N LYS A 90 36.28 -6.36 -4.62
CA LYS A 90 35.03 -6.32 -5.40
C LYS A 90 34.04 -7.36 -4.88
N VAL A 91 34.52 -8.55 -4.52
CA VAL A 91 33.75 -9.62 -3.92
C VAL A 91 33.31 -9.26 -2.49
N SER A 92 34.18 -8.67 -1.66
CA SER A 92 33.81 -8.20 -0.32
C SER A 92 32.80 -7.06 -0.35
N ASN A 93 32.95 -6.10 -1.28
CA ASN A 93 31.95 -5.06 -1.49
C ASN A 93 30.61 -5.61 -1.99
N MET A 94 30.60 -6.66 -2.83
CA MET A 94 29.37 -7.35 -3.23
C MET A 94 28.73 -8.14 -2.07
N LEU A 95 29.54 -8.79 -1.23
CA LEU A 95 29.08 -9.48 -0.02
C LEU A 95 28.46 -8.49 0.98
N GLU A 96 29.10 -7.34 1.24
CA GLU A 96 28.52 -6.28 2.08
C GLU A 96 27.30 -5.60 1.44
N LEU A 97 27.23 -5.48 0.10
CA LEU A 97 26.05 -4.96 -0.59
C LEU A 97 24.83 -5.89 -0.45
N ASN A 98 25.07 -7.19 -0.34
CA ASN A 98 24.06 -8.23 -0.25
C ASN A 98 23.66 -8.60 1.18
N ASN A 99 24.46 -8.24 2.19
CA ASN A 99 24.19 -8.47 3.63
C ASN A 99 23.03 -7.62 4.21
N LEU A 100 22.14 -7.09 3.37
CA LEU A 100 20.89 -6.48 3.83
C LEU A 100 19.90 -7.60 4.19
N GLU A 101 19.48 -7.64 5.45
CA GLU A 101 18.37 -8.50 5.85
C GLU A 101 17.15 -8.25 4.97
N SER A 102 16.51 -9.35 4.51
CA SER A 102 15.31 -9.26 3.70
C SER A 102 14.20 -8.51 4.45
N PRO A 103 13.45 -7.61 3.78
CA PRO A 103 12.25 -7.04 4.34
C PRO A 103 11.34 -8.15 4.88
N LYS A 104 10.80 -7.99 6.08
CA LYS A 104 9.86 -8.93 6.70
C LYS A 104 8.50 -8.82 6.00
N ILE A 105 8.40 -9.37 4.79
CA ILE A 105 7.18 -9.43 3.99
C ILE A 105 6.70 -10.87 3.95
N THR A 106 5.42 -11.07 4.23
CA THR A 106 4.79 -12.39 4.21
C THR A 106 4.01 -12.59 2.91
N SER A 107 3.73 -13.84 2.57
CA SER A 107 2.82 -14.16 1.44
C SER A 107 1.42 -13.58 1.64
N PHE A 108 0.98 -13.36 2.88
CA PHE A 108 -0.28 -12.70 3.19
C PHE A 108 -0.28 -11.23 2.76
N ASP A 109 0.84 -10.52 2.92
CA ASP A 109 0.97 -9.12 2.48
C ASP A 109 0.86 -9.00 0.97
N LEU A 110 1.50 -9.91 0.22
CA LEU A 110 1.38 -9.95 -1.23
C LEU A 110 -0.06 -10.26 -1.64
N PHE A 111 -0.70 -11.26 -1.02
CA PHE A 111 -2.08 -11.62 -1.33
C PHE A 111 -3.03 -10.44 -1.09
N TYR A 112 -2.88 -9.75 0.04
CA TYR A 112 -3.65 -8.54 0.35
C TYR A 112 -3.46 -7.46 -0.73
N CYS A 113 -2.21 -7.17 -1.12
CA CYS A 113 -1.92 -6.15 -2.11
C CYS A 113 -2.47 -6.51 -3.51
N PHE A 114 -2.28 -7.76 -3.93
CA PHE A 114 -2.78 -8.27 -5.20
C PHE A 114 -4.31 -8.25 -5.23
N HIS A 115 -4.94 -8.80 -4.20
CA HIS A 115 -6.39 -8.79 -4.05
C HIS A 115 -6.95 -7.37 -4.07
N GLY A 116 -6.33 -6.45 -3.33
CA GLY A 116 -6.70 -5.04 -3.31
C GLY A 116 -6.59 -4.38 -4.69
N GLU A 117 -5.53 -4.66 -5.46
CA GLU A 117 -5.41 -4.17 -6.84
C GLU A 117 -6.53 -4.72 -7.73
N VAL A 118 -6.81 -6.02 -7.68
CA VAL A 118 -7.90 -6.64 -8.44
C VAL A 118 -9.25 -5.99 -8.12
N MET A 119 -9.56 -5.77 -6.84
CA MET A 119 -10.81 -5.12 -6.45
C MET A 119 -10.87 -3.66 -6.90
N ASN A 120 -9.76 -2.93 -6.91
CA ASN A 120 -9.72 -1.59 -7.48
C ASN A 120 -9.98 -1.60 -8.99
N LEU A 121 -9.44 -2.58 -9.72
CA LEU A 121 -9.76 -2.76 -11.14
C LEU A 121 -11.23 -3.10 -11.36
N VAL A 122 -11.86 -3.88 -10.45
CA VAL A 122 -13.30 -4.11 -10.45
C VAL A 122 -14.07 -2.79 -10.29
N ILE A 123 -13.68 -1.93 -9.35
CA ILE A 123 -14.27 -0.59 -9.15
C ILE A 123 -14.08 0.29 -10.40
N LEU A 124 -12.89 0.30 -11.00
CA LEU A 124 -12.67 1.02 -12.25
C LEU A 124 -13.55 0.47 -13.37
N SER A 125 -13.75 -0.85 -13.43
CA SER A 125 -14.64 -1.44 -14.42
C SER A 125 -16.10 -0.99 -14.26
N GLN A 126 -16.55 -0.81 -13.01
CA GLN A 126 -17.85 -0.23 -12.68
C GLN A 126 -17.96 1.25 -13.09
N LEU A 127 -16.87 2.02 -12.97
CA LEU A 127 -16.83 3.44 -13.33
C LEU A 127 -16.81 3.67 -14.84
N PHE A 128 -15.96 2.94 -15.58
CA PHE A 128 -15.78 3.12 -17.02
C PHE A 128 -16.79 2.35 -17.87
N TRP A 129 -17.18 1.15 -17.43
CA TRP A 129 -18.07 0.25 -18.16
C TRP A 129 -19.32 -0.13 -17.36
N GLY A 130 -19.77 0.73 -16.44
CA GLY A 130 -20.95 0.49 -15.61
C GLY A 130 -22.19 0.07 -16.39
N LYS A 131 -22.54 0.78 -17.48
CA LYS A 131 -23.70 0.41 -18.32
C LYS A 131 -23.48 -0.93 -19.05
N LYS A 132 -22.34 -1.09 -19.72
CA LYS A 132 -22.06 -2.22 -20.63
C LYS A 132 -21.82 -3.53 -19.87
N LEU A 133 -20.99 -3.50 -18.83
CA LEU A 133 -20.56 -4.70 -18.09
C LEU A 133 -21.43 -4.96 -16.86
N TRP A 134 -21.86 -3.91 -16.15
CA TRP A 134 -22.55 -4.03 -14.86
C TRP A 134 -24.04 -3.72 -14.89
N ARG A 135 -24.59 -3.34 -16.06
CA ARG A 135 -26.00 -2.96 -16.26
C ARG A 135 -26.45 -1.84 -15.31
N PHE A 136 -25.58 -0.87 -15.03
CA PHE A 136 -25.90 0.31 -14.22
C PHE A 136 -26.71 1.32 -15.03
N HIS A 137 -27.49 2.16 -14.33
CA HIS A 137 -28.37 3.15 -14.94
C HIS A 137 -27.65 4.44 -15.36
N ASP A 138 -26.38 4.62 -14.98
CA ASP A 138 -25.64 5.85 -15.25
C ASP A 138 -25.00 5.85 -16.65
N ASP A 139 -25.38 6.85 -17.46
CA ASP A 139 -24.80 7.09 -18.80
C ASP A 139 -23.76 8.21 -18.85
N LYS A 140 -23.60 8.97 -17.76
CA LYS A 140 -22.75 10.16 -17.78
C LYS A 140 -21.27 9.75 -17.74
N LYS A 141 -20.54 10.02 -18.84
CA LYS A 141 -19.08 9.87 -18.89
C LYS A 141 -18.45 10.75 -17.81
N ARG A 142 -17.78 10.13 -16.86
CA ARG A 142 -17.05 10.83 -15.79
C ARG A 142 -15.61 10.98 -16.18
N ARG A 143 -15.05 12.15 -15.88
CA ARG A 143 -13.64 12.46 -16.08
C ARG A 143 -13.08 12.96 -14.78
N MET A 144 -11.80 12.71 -14.56
CA MET A 144 -11.07 13.28 -13.44
C MET A 144 -11.07 14.81 -13.55
N LYS A 145 -11.07 15.51 -12.42
CA LYS A 145 -10.90 16.97 -12.44
C LYS A 145 -9.46 17.29 -12.89
N PRO A 146 -9.23 18.41 -13.61
CA PRO A 146 -7.93 18.70 -14.22
C PRO A 146 -6.75 18.67 -13.23
N LEU A 147 -6.96 19.12 -11.99
CA LEU A 147 -5.93 19.08 -10.95
C LEU A 147 -5.50 17.65 -10.61
N TYR A 148 -6.45 16.76 -10.32
CA TYR A 148 -6.14 15.37 -9.96
C TYR A 148 -5.62 14.57 -11.14
N PHE A 149 -6.07 14.89 -12.36
CA PHE A 149 -5.50 14.32 -13.56
C PHE A 149 -4.03 14.71 -13.75
N LYS A 150 -3.66 15.98 -13.51
CA LYS A 150 -2.25 16.42 -13.51
C LYS A 150 -1.42 15.71 -12.44
N ILE A 151 -1.96 15.55 -11.23
CA ILE A 151 -1.31 14.80 -10.14
C ILE A 151 -1.09 13.34 -10.55
N PHE A 152 -2.10 12.71 -11.15
CA PHE A 152 -2.02 11.34 -11.66
C PHE A 152 -0.91 11.20 -12.72
N LEU A 153 -0.91 12.06 -13.74
CA LEU A 153 0.13 12.07 -14.77
C LEU A 153 1.52 12.34 -14.20
N LEU A 154 1.65 13.28 -13.26
CA LEU A 154 2.90 13.55 -12.56
C LEU A 154 3.40 12.31 -11.82
N SER A 155 2.51 11.56 -11.17
CA SER A 155 2.89 10.32 -10.48
C SER A 155 3.40 9.24 -11.44
N ILE A 156 2.75 9.09 -12.61
CA ILE A 156 3.20 8.16 -13.65
C ILE A 156 4.55 8.58 -14.20
N PHE A 157 4.77 9.89 -14.42
CA PHE A 157 6.04 10.41 -14.88
C PHE A 157 7.18 10.15 -13.88
N ILE A 158 6.94 10.42 -12.59
CA ILE A 158 7.90 10.13 -11.52
C ILE A 158 8.18 8.63 -11.43
N PHE A 159 7.15 7.79 -11.52
CA PHE A 159 7.29 6.34 -11.57
C PHE A 159 8.15 5.88 -12.75
N ALA A 160 7.92 6.44 -13.95
CA ALA A 160 8.72 6.12 -15.13
C ALA A 160 10.18 6.50 -14.96
N ILE A 161 10.49 7.67 -14.38
CA ILE A 161 11.86 8.10 -14.07
C ILE A 161 12.51 7.13 -13.09
N TYR A 162 11.84 6.79 -11.99
CA TYR A 162 12.40 5.89 -10.98
C TYR A 162 12.63 4.49 -11.53
N THR A 163 11.72 4.02 -12.39
CA THR A 163 11.84 2.71 -13.04
C THR A 163 13.01 2.73 -14.02
N PHE A 164 13.14 3.78 -14.83
CA PHE A 164 14.28 3.94 -15.74
C PHE A 164 15.61 3.98 -14.99
N GLN A 165 15.71 4.75 -13.91
CA GLN A 165 16.91 4.79 -13.05
C GLN A 165 17.24 3.41 -12.47
N PHE A 166 16.24 2.68 -11.98
CA PHE A 166 16.41 1.33 -11.43
C PHE A 166 16.88 0.34 -12.48
N LEU A 167 16.25 0.32 -13.66
CA LEU A 167 16.65 -0.55 -14.77
C LEU A 167 18.05 -0.20 -15.27
N GLN A 168 18.37 1.09 -15.43
CA GLN A 168 19.70 1.51 -15.87
C GLN A 168 20.79 1.04 -14.89
N SER A 169 20.58 1.25 -13.59
CA SER A 169 21.50 0.79 -12.54
C SER A 169 21.64 -0.74 -12.53
N SER A 170 20.52 -1.47 -12.63
CA SER A 170 20.49 -2.94 -12.53
C SER A 170 21.07 -3.64 -13.75
N TYR A 171 20.91 -3.08 -14.97
CA TYR A 171 21.38 -3.72 -16.19
C TYR A 171 22.78 -3.26 -16.62
N PHE A 172 23.13 -1.98 -16.42
CA PHE A 172 24.34 -1.40 -17.03
C PHE A 172 25.43 -1.01 -16.04
N ILE A 173 25.13 -0.81 -14.76
CA ILE A 173 26.09 -0.23 -13.81
C ILE A 173 26.51 -1.25 -12.73
N GLU A 174 25.57 -1.68 -11.90
CA GLU A 174 25.87 -2.43 -10.66
C GLU A 174 25.45 -3.90 -10.73
N GLY A 175 24.68 -4.30 -11.75
CA GLY A 175 23.97 -5.57 -11.73
C GLY A 175 22.75 -5.53 -10.79
N TRP A 176 21.93 -6.59 -10.82
CA TRP A 176 20.81 -6.71 -9.89
C TRP A 176 21.33 -6.87 -8.45
N ASN A 177 20.90 -6.00 -7.53
CA ASN A 177 21.30 -6.07 -6.13
C ASN A 177 20.18 -5.64 -5.17
N ASN A 178 20.26 -6.13 -3.92
CA ASN A 178 19.24 -5.89 -2.89
C ASN A 178 19.13 -4.41 -2.50
N ARG A 179 20.24 -3.67 -2.49
CA ARG A 179 20.27 -2.25 -2.13
C ARG A 179 19.51 -1.38 -3.14
N ALA A 180 19.74 -1.58 -4.43
CA ALA A 180 19.04 -0.88 -5.51
C ALA A 180 17.55 -1.23 -5.52
N THR A 181 17.24 -2.52 -5.34
CA THR A 181 15.86 -3.03 -5.24
C THR A 181 15.13 -2.36 -4.07
N LEU A 182 15.71 -2.37 -2.88
CA LEU A 182 15.12 -1.74 -1.69
C LEU A 182 14.89 -0.23 -1.88
N ARG A 183 15.87 0.49 -2.45
CA ARG A 183 15.74 1.93 -2.76
C ARG A 183 14.58 2.20 -3.72
N TYR A 184 14.43 1.39 -4.76
CA TYR A 184 13.34 1.52 -5.72
C TYR A 184 11.99 1.20 -5.06
N CYS A 185 11.88 0.10 -4.33
CA CYS A 185 10.68 -0.29 -3.59
C CYS A 185 10.23 0.78 -2.58
N ASN A 186 11.16 1.42 -1.88
CA ASN A 186 10.88 2.54 -0.98
C ASN A 186 10.33 3.77 -1.73
N LYS A 187 10.88 4.10 -2.91
CA LYS A 187 10.33 5.17 -3.77
C LYS A 187 8.90 4.87 -4.20
N LEU A 188 8.59 3.62 -4.57
CA LEU A 188 7.23 3.19 -4.91
C LEU A 188 6.28 3.26 -3.70
N PHE A 189 6.76 2.89 -2.52
CA PHE A 189 5.99 2.98 -1.28
C PHE A 189 5.62 4.43 -0.93
N VAL A 190 6.55 5.37 -1.14
CA VAL A 190 6.26 6.81 -1.00
C VAL A 190 5.17 7.24 -1.99
N LEU A 191 5.25 6.85 -3.26
CA LEU A 191 4.19 7.15 -4.24
C LEU A 191 2.82 6.57 -3.80
N LYS A 192 2.78 5.33 -3.29
CA LYS A 192 1.56 4.72 -2.74
C LYS A 192 0.97 5.55 -1.59
N ILE A 193 1.79 5.98 -0.64
CA ILE A 193 1.33 6.80 0.50
C ILE A 193 0.81 8.15 0.01
N SER A 194 1.52 8.81 -0.91
CA SER A 194 1.08 10.07 -1.50
C SER A 194 -0.28 9.94 -2.20
N MET A 195 -0.51 8.87 -2.97
CA MET A 195 -1.82 8.61 -3.57
C MET A 195 -2.91 8.43 -2.52
N SER A 196 -2.59 7.73 -1.43
CA SER A 196 -3.52 7.43 -0.34
C SER A 196 -3.91 8.69 0.44
N LEU A 197 -2.99 9.63 0.60
CA LEU A 197 -3.25 10.96 1.18
C LEU A 197 -4.15 11.81 0.28
N ILE A 198 -3.80 11.90 -1.01
CA ILE A 198 -4.47 12.81 -1.94
C ILE A 198 -5.88 12.34 -2.29
N LYS A 199 -6.10 11.02 -2.44
CA LYS A 199 -7.37 10.46 -2.95
C LYS A 199 -8.59 10.84 -2.10
N TYR A 200 -8.45 11.03 -0.79
CA TYR A 200 -9.61 11.27 0.08
C TYR A 200 -10.18 12.69 -0.11
N ILE A 201 -9.33 13.67 -0.44
CA ILE A 201 -9.74 15.06 -0.67
C ILE A 201 -10.82 15.18 -1.77
N PRO A 202 -10.65 14.64 -2.99
CA PRO A 202 -11.70 14.71 -4.00
C PRO A 202 -12.97 13.96 -3.61
N GLN A 203 -12.91 12.91 -2.80
CA GLN A 203 -14.13 12.23 -2.32
C GLN A 203 -14.90 13.11 -1.32
N VAL A 204 -14.20 13.77 -0.39
CA VAL A 204 -14.81 14.74 0.53
C VAL A 204 -15.50 15.84 -0.28
N LYS A 205 -14.80 16.41 -1.27
CA LYS A 205 -15.37 17.45 -2.14
C LYS A 205 -16.54 16.94 -2.97
N HIS A 206 -16.46 15.71 -3.49
CA HIS A 206 -17.54 15.09 -4.27
C HIS A 206 -18.83 14.94 -3.44
N ASN A 207 -18.70 14.51 -2.19
CA ASN A 207 -19.84 14.44 -1.26
C ASN A 207 -20.41 15.84 -0.97
N MET A 208 -19.55 16.86 -0.78
CA MET A 208 -19.98 18.25 -0.56
C MET A 208 -20.70 18.86 -1.77
N GLU A 209 -20.23 18.59 -2.98
CA GLU A 209 -20.82 19.06 -4.24
C GLU A 209 -22.19 18.44 -4.48
N ARG A 210 -22.36 17.16 -4.12
CA ARG A 210 -23.64 16.45 -4.20
C ARG A 210 -24.59 16.72 -3.04
N LYS A 211 -24.07 17.26 -1.92
CA LYS A 211 -24.77 17.32 -0.63
C LYS A 211 -25.40 15.97 -0.23
N SER A 212 -24.71 14.87 -0.55
CA SER A 212 -25.21 13.51 -0.34
C SER A 212 -24.08 12.49 -0.32
N VAL A 213 -24.16 11.57 0.64
CA VAL A 213 -23.31 10.36 0.70
C VAL A 213 -23.97 9.12 0.09
N LYS A 214 -25.16 9.25 -0.53
CA LYS A 214 -25.86 8.10 -1.12
C LYS A 214 -25.02 7.45 -2.22
N GLY A 215 -24.81 6.13 -2.13
CA GLY A 215 -23.94 5.38 -3.02
C GLY A 215 -22.44 5.49 -2.70
N PHE A 216 -22.07 6.14 -1.59
CA PHE A 216 -20.73 6.09 -1.02
C PHE A 216 -20.72 5.15 0.18
N SER A 217 -19.71 4.29 0.24
CA SER A 217 -19.67 3.19 1.20
C SER A 217 -19.21 3.66 2.59
N ILE A 218 -20.16 4.07 3.44
CA ILE A 218 -19.89 4.40 4.86
C ILE A 218 -19.47 3.18 5.68
N THR A 219 -20.00 1.99 5.38
CA THR A 219 -19.56 0.74 6.02
C THR A 219 -18.06 0.49 5.81
N GLY A 220 -17.57 0.66 4.58
CA GLY A 220 -16.14 0.59 4.28
C GLY A 220 -15.33 1.63 5.05
N VAL A 221 -15.84 2.86 5.19
CA VAL A 221 -15.20 3.89 6.01
C VAL A 221 -15.06 3.47 7.47
N ILE A 222 -16.12 2.91 8.07
CA ILE A 222 -16.08 2.44 9.46
C ILE A 222 -15.06 1.32 9.63
N LEU A 223 -15.01 0.36 8.69
CA LEU A 223 -14.00 -0.70 8.69
C LEU A 223 -12.59 -0.15 8.54
N ASP A 224 -12.38 0.87 7.70
CA ASP A 224 -11.08 1.54 7.56
C ASP A 224 -10.62 2.21 8.87
N ILE A 225 -11.55 2.84 9.61
CA ILE A 225 -11.27 3.41 10.94
C ILE A 225 -10.92 2.30 11.94
N ILE A 226 -11.72 1.23 12.01
CA ILE A 226 -11.46 0.09 12.90
C ILE A 226 -10.07 -0.49 12.63
N GLY A 227 -9.74 -0.69 11.34
CA GLY A 227 -8.42 -1.16 10.95
C GLY A 227 -7.31 -0.19 11.33
N GLY A 228 -7.48 1.11 11.08
CA GLY A 228 -6.50 2.12 11.48
C GLY A 228 -6.26 2.17 12.99
N VAL A 229 -7.32 2.11 13.80
CA VAL A 229 -7.21 2.10 15.26
C VAL A 229 -6.51 0.83 15.74
N ALA A 230 -6.93 -0.34 15.25
CA ALA A 230 -6.30 -1.62 15.62
C ALA A 230 -4.81 -1.67 15.21
N ALA A 231 -4.46 -1.15 14.03
CA ALA A 231 -3.08 -1.08 13.55
C ALA A 231 -2.19 -0.17 14.44
N LEU A 232 -2.72 0.98 14.87
CA LEU A 232 -2.02 1.87 15.80
C LEU A 232 -1.87 1.24 17.19
N LEU A 233 -2.92 0.61 17.72
CA LEU A 233 -2.86 -0.07 19.02
C LEU A 233 -1.85 -1.23 19.00
N GLN A 234 -1.84 -2.04 17.94
CA GLN A 234 -0.85 -3.10 17.79
C GLN A 234 0.57 -2.54 17.78
N LEU A 235 0.81 -1.46 17.02
CA LEU A 235 2.12 -0.82 16.94
C LEU A 235 2.57 -0.24 18.30
N LEU A 236 1.65 0.40 19.04
CA LEU A 236 1.95 0.91 20.38
C LEU A 236 2.36 -0.20 21.34
N LEU A 237 1.69 -1.36 21.29
CA LEU A 237 2.04 -2.52 22.11
C LEU A 237 3.41 -3.12 21.73
N GLN A 238 3.70 -3.25 20.43
CA GLN A 238 5.00 -3.70 19.92
C GLN A 238 6.13 -2.80 20.43
N LEU A 239 6.00 -1.49 20.21
CA LEU A 239 7.01 -0.51 20.63
C LEU A 239 7.18 -0.47 22.15
N SER A 240 6.08 -0.57 22.90
CA SER A 240 6.14 -0.58 24.37
C SER A 240 6.86 -1.80 24.92
N ARG A 241 6.71 -2.98 24.29
CA ARG A 241 7.38 -4.22 24.70
C ARG A 241 8.86 -4.24 24.32
N GLU A 242 9.17 -3.87 23.09
CA GLU A 242 10.54 -3.93 22.56
C GLU A 242 11.45 -2.84 23.14
N ASN A 243 10.91 -1.65 23.42
CA ASN A 243 11.70 -0.48 23.82
C ASN A 243 11.42 -0.01 25.25
N GLY A 244 10.77 -0.83 26.08
CA GLY A 244 10.47 -0.49 27.48
C GLY A 244 9.64 0.80 27.65
N GLY A 245 8.83 1.16 26.65
CA GLY A 245 8.02 2.39 26.64
C GLY A 245 8.75 3.66 26.19
N ASN A 246 10.00 3.58 25.73
CA ASN A 246 10.72 4.74 25.20
C ASN A 246 10.36 5.00 23.73
N PHE A 247 9.60 6.08 23.48
CA PHE A 247 9.21 6.52 22.14
C PHE A 247 10.18 7.57 21.59
N THR A 248 11.16 7.12 20.82
CA THR A 248 12.11 8.01 20.13
C THR A 248 11.57 8.45 18.76
N LEU A 249 11.93 9.65 18.30
CA LEU A 249 11.62 10.14 16.93
C LEU A 249 12.04 9.13 15.85
N MET A 250 13.17 8.46 16.02
CA MET A 250 13.64 7.40 15.12
C MET A 250 12.64 6.25 14.98
N LEU A 251 11.99 5.81 16.06
CA LEU A 251 10.96 4.75 16.01
C LEU A 251 9.72 5.20 15.25
N ILE A 252 9.35 6.48 15.38
CA ILE A 252 8.24 7.08 14.62
C ILE A 252 8.57 7.10 13.12
N PHE A 253 9.79 7.51 12.75
CA PHE A 253 10.24 7.52 11.36
C PHE A 253 10.29 6.11 10.76
N LEU A 254 10.76 5.12 11.52
CA LEU A 254 10.80 3.72 11.08
C LEU A 254 9.40 3.13 10.83
N ASN A 255 8.39 3.60 11.57
CA ASN A 255 7.01 3.13 11.46
C ASN A 255 6.08 4.11 10.73
N PHE A 256 6.64 5.12 10.07
CA PHE A 256 5.88 6.23 9.46
C PHE A 256 4.82 5.75 8.48
N GLY A 257 5.07 4.68 7.72
CA GLY A 257 4.10 4.13 6.78
C GLY A 257 2.81 3.64 7.46
N LYS A 258 2.94 2.80 8.50
CA LYS A 258 1.81 2.26 9.26
C LYS A 258 1.07 3.35 10.04
N ILE A 259 1.83 4.24 10.69
CA ILE A 259 1.28 5.40 11.41
C ILE A 259 0.52 6.31 10.44
N GLY A 260 1.16 6.72 9.35
CA GLY A 260 0.59 7.64 8.36
C GLY A 260 -0.67 7.09 7.71
N LEU A 261 -0.66 5.84 7.24
CA LEU A 261 -1.85 5.22 6.64
C LEU A 261 -3.02 5.16 7.64
N SER A 262 -2.74 4.78 8.89
CA SER A 262 -3.75 4.66 9.93
C SER A 262 -4.35 6.02 10.31
N LEU A 263 -3.51 7.03 10.52
CA LEU A 263 -3.97 8.39 10.84
C LEU A 263 -4.83 8.97 9.72
N VAL A 264 -4.42 8.80 8.45
CA VAL A 264 -5.18 9.29 7.31
C VAL A 264 -6.54 8.60 7.22
N ALA A 265 -6.59 7.27 7.39
CA ALA A 265 -7.84 6.52 7.40
C ALA A 265 -8.78 7.00 8.51
N ILE A 266 -8.26 7.21 9.72
CA ILE A 266 -9.05 7.70 10.86
C ILE A 266 -9.55 9.13 10.61
N THR A 267 -8.67 10.06 10.24
CA THR A 267 -9.01 11.47 10.04
C THR A 267 -10.06 11.65 8.95
N PHE A 268 -9.82 11.09 7.75
CA PHE A 268 -10.81 11.19 6.67
C PHE A 268 -12.05 10.37 6.97
N GLY A 269 -11.93 9.26 7.69
CA GLY A 269 -13.05 8.46 8.12
C GLY A 269 -14.03 9.26 8.98
N PHE A 270 -13.54 10.00 9.98
CA PHE A 270 -14.38 10.91 10.76
C PHE A 270 -15.01 12.00 9.90
N ILE A 271 -14.29 12.58 8.95
CA ILE A 271 -14.85 13.56 8.01
C ILE A 271 -16.02 12.95 7.22
N PHE A 272 -15.87 11.73 6.69
CA PHE A 272 -16.94 11.06 5.96
C PHE A 272 -18.14 10.70 6.84
N ILE A 273 -17.92 10.30 8.09
CA ILE A 273 -19.00 10.06 9.06
C ILE A 273 -19.75 11.36 9.34
N ILE A 274 -19.04 12.48 9.55
CA ILE A 274 -19.65 13.79 9.72
C ILE A 274 -20.48 14.16 8.49
N GLN A 275 -19.96 13.95 7.27
CA GLN A 275 -20.74 14.15 6.04
C GLN A 275 -21.98 13.25 5.97
N ALA A 276 -21.88 12.01 6.44
CA ALA A 276 -23.00 11.08 6.48
C ALA A 276 -24.09 11.51 7.47
N ILE A 277 -23.71 12.07 8.62
CA ILE A 277 -24.65 12.62 9.60
C ILE A 277 -25.34 13.87 9.03
N ILE A 278 -24.58 14.79 8.41
CA ILE A 278 -25.12 16.05 7.88
C ILE A 278 -26.01 15.81 6.65
N TYR A 279 -25.61 14.93 5.74
CA TYR A 279 -26.32 14.66 4.49
C TYR A 279 -27.24 13.42 4.54
N GLY A 280 -27.32 12.73 5.68
CA GLY A 280 -28.17 11.55 5.85
C GLY A 280 -29.66 11.87 5.99
N ASN A 281 -29.98 13.13 6.30
CA ASN A 281 -31.35 13.63 6.48
C ASN A 281 -31.93 14.30 5.22
N THR A 282 -31.27 14.16 4.07
CA THR A 282 -31.66 14.74 2.76
C THR A 282 -31.79 13.66 1.69
#